data_AF-Q0AKC7-F1
#
_entry.id   AF-Q0AKC7-F1
#
_cell.length_a   1.000
_cell.length_b   1.000
_cell.length_c   1.000
_cell.angle_alpha   90.00
_cell.angle_beta   90.00
_cell.angle_gamma   90.00
#
_symmetry.space_group_name_H-M   'P 1'
#
loop_
_entity.id
_entity.type
_entity.pdbx_description
1 polymer ?
#
loop_
_entity_poly.entity_id
_entity_poly.type
_entity_poly.pdbx_seq_one_letter_code
_entity_poly.pdbx_strand_id
1 'polypeptide(L)'
;MDSKAKTITPYIRWLSRFSLLLLSLHTIYVIGWAVVDIAVRAGLWPAGLWNWDADAFFASLSVWQEVAFFSSTALAMVSFWLHLKRSALIIPVFLVSYFLYRLDSFFLTLNDLFNGIGGFETFTPMLVLQLALLLALMLLWGEGYFDRSTFRRQS
;
A
#
# COMPACT_ATOMS: atom_id res chain seq x y z
N MET A 1 24.63 -30.00 -11.23
CA MET A 1 24.55 -29.11 -10.06
C MET A 1 23.20 -29.33 -9.41
N ASP A 2 23.17 -30.05 -8.29
CA ASP A 2 21.93 -30.37 -7.59
C ASP A 2 21.27 -29.11 -7.05
N SER A 3 20.13 -28.75 -7.65
CA SER A 3 19.17 -27.81 -7.08
C SER A 3 18.57 -28.47 -5.84
N LYS A 4 19.24 -28.36 -4.69
CA LYS A 4 18.64 -28.70 -3.41
C LYS A 4 17.52 -27.70 -3.15
N ALA A 5 16.28 -28.15 -3.33
CA ALA A 5 15.09 -27.39 -2.94
C ALA A 5 15.27 -26.91 -1.49
N LYS A 6 15.17 -25.60 -1.28
CA LYS A 6 15.25 -25.04 0.08
C LYS A 6 13.94 -25.38 0.80
N THR A 7 14.03 -25.91 2.02
CA THR A 7 12.84 -26.08 2.87
C THR A 7 12.38 -24.72 3.36
N ILE A 8 11.08 -24.41 3.28
CA ILE A 8 10.53 -23.16 3.82
C ILE A 8 10.67 -23.20 5.35
N THR A 9 11.60 -22.40 5.88
CA THR A 9 11.84 -22.28 7.31
C THR A 9 10.61 -21.68 8.03
N PRO A 10 10.42 -21.96 9.33
CA PRO A 10 9.36 -21.32 10.12
C PRO A 10 9.41 -19.79 10.04
N TYR A 11 10.63 -19.22 9.97
CA TYR A 11 10.87 -17.79 9.79
C TYR A 11 10.29 -17.25 8.47
N ILE A 12 10.58 -17.88 7.32
CA ILE A 12 10.05 -17.43 6.02
C ILE A 12 8.51 -17.49 6.00
N ARG A 13 7.91 -18.51 6.63
CA ARG A 13 6.45 -18.61 6.76
C ARG A 13 5.87 -17.46 7.58
N TRP A 14 6.48 -17.15 8.73
CA TRP A 14 6.05 -16.05 9.57
C TRP A 14 6.19 -14.71 8.83
N LEU A 15 7.34 -14.45 8.22
CA LEU A 15 7.62 -13.20 7.50
C LEU A 15 6.70 -13.01 6.28
N SER A 16 6.37 -14.09 5.57
CA SER A 16 5.38 -14.04 4.49
C SER A 16 3.99 -13.68 5.00
N ARG A 17 3.55 -14.21 6.14
CA ARG A 17 2.24 -13.87 6.71
C ARG A 17 2.22 -12.45 7.24
N PHE A 18 3.30 -12.04 7.89
CA PHE A 18 3.48 -10.69 8.40
C PHE A 18 3.47 -9.65 7.28
N SER A 19 4.26 -9.83 6.22
CA SER A 19 4.24 -8.93 5.06
C SER A 19 2.88 -8.91 4.36
N LEU A 20 2.19 -10.06 4.27
CA LEU A 20 0.83 -10.10 3.72
C LEU A 20 -0.15 -9.28 4.58
N LEU A 21 -0.06 -9.37 5.90
CA LEU A 21 -0.87 -8.56 6.82
C LEU A 21 -0.60 -7.06 6.62
N LEU A 22 0.67 -6.63 6.62
CA LEU A 22 1.03 -5.23 6.39
C LEU A 22 0.52 -4.73 5.03
N LEU A 23 0.71 -5.51 3.97
CA LEU A 23 0.24 -5.16 2.64
C LEU A 23 -1.28 -5.09 2.55
N SER A 24 -1.98 -5.96 3.28
CA SER A 24 -3.45 -5.93 3.37
C SER A 24 -3.94 -4.67 4.06
N LEU A 25 -3.34 -4.32 5.22
CA LEU A 25 -3.67 -3.09 5.94
C LEU A 25 -3.42 -1.85 5.09
N HIS A 26 -2.27 -1.78 4.39
CA HIS A 26 -1.98 -0.70 3.46
C HIS A 26 -3.03 -0.60 2.36
N THR A 27 -3.34 -1.72 1.71
CA THR A 27 -4.28 -1.79 0.59
C THR A 27 -5.69 -1.39 1.01
N ILE A 28 -6.17 -1.89 2.15
CA ILE A 28 -7.48 -1.53 2.71
C ILE A 28 -7.54 -0.03 3.01
N TYR A 29 -6.49 0.54 3.59
CA TYR A 29 -6.44 1.95 3.90
C TYR A 29 -6.58 2.82 2.64
N VAL A 30 -5.78 2.55 1.60
CA VAL A 30 -5.80 3.38 0.37
C VAL A 30 -7.10 3.19 -0.42
N ILE A 31 -7.66 1.98 -0.44
CA ILE A 31 -8.99 1.72 -1.02
C ILE A 31 -10.06 2.47 -0.23
N GLY A 32 -9.99 2.47 1.10
CA GLY A 32 -10.93 3.19 1.95
C GLY A 32 -11.00 4.67 1.57
N TRP A 33 -9.85 5.33 1.47
CA TRP A 33 -9.78 6.73 1.04
C TRP A 33 -10.27 6.94 -0.39
N ALA A 34 -9.99 6.02 -1.32
CA ALA A 34 -10.49 6.11 -2.69
C ALA A 34 -12.02 5.98 -2.76
N VAL A 35 -12.61 5.14 -1.90
CA VAL A 35 -14.06 5.03 -1.76
C VAL A 35 -14.65 6.31 -1.18
N VAL A 36 -14.00 6.92 -0.18
CA VAL A 36 -14.43 8.22 0.35
C VAL A 36 -14.43 9.29 -0.74
N ASP A 37 -13.33 9.42 -1.49
CA ASP A 37 -13.21 10.39 -2.59
C ASP A 37 -14.33 10.23 -3.63
N ILE A 38 -14.53 9.00 -4.11
CA ILE A 38 -15.61 8.69 -5.07
C ILE A 38 -17.00 9.00 -4.48
N ALA A 39 -17.24 8.65 -3.21
CA ALA A 39 -18.53 8.89 -2.56
C ALA A 39 -18.82 10.38 -2.39
N VAL A 40 -17.82 11.19 -2.03
CA VAL A 40 -17.95 12.66 -1.94
C VAL A 40 -18.28 13.24 -3.30
N ARG A 41 -17.51 12.90 -4.34
CA ARG A 41 -17.74 13.44 -5.69
C ARG A 41 -19.05 12.99 -6.32
N ALA A 42 -19.55 11.83 -5.94
CA ALA A 42 -20.86 11.34 -6.37
C ALA A 42 -22.03 11.97 -5.59
N GLY A 43 -21.77 12.83 -4.59
CA GLY A 43 -22.80 13.38 -3.70
C GLY A 43 -23.45 12.32 -2.80
N LEU A 44 -22.78 11.18 -2.62
CA LEU A 44 -23.24 10.05 -1.78
C LEU A 44 -22.67 10.13 -0.36
N TRP A 45 -21.76 11.08 -0.11
CA TRP A 45 -21.15 11.24 1.21
C TRP A 45 -22.18 11.79 2.21
N PRO A 46 -22.43 11.10 3.34
CA PRO A 46 -23.42 11.56 4.29
C PRO A 46 -22.98 12.86 4.96
N ALA A 47 -23.84 13.86 4.94
CA ALA A 47 -23.61 15.11 5.66
C ALA A 47 -23.36 14.82 7.15
N GLY A 48 -22.24 15.32 7.68
CA GLY A 48 -21.88 15.19 9.09
C GLY A 48 -21.35 13.83 9.54
N LEU A 49 -21.05 12.89 8.63
CA LEU A 49 -20.41 11.61 9.00
C LEU A 49 -19.05 11.82 9.67
N TRP A 50 -18.33 12.88 9.27
CA TRP A 50 -17.05 13.28 9.85
C TRP A 50 -17.08 14.78 10.16
N ASN A 51 -16.34 15.20 11.19
CA ASN A 51 -16.29 16.60 11.65
C ASN A 51 -15.44 17.52 10.75
N TRP A 52 -15.34 17.24 9.45
CA TRP A 52 -14.59 18.04 8.49
C TRP A 52 -15.35 18.21 7.18
N ASP A 53 -15.06 19.30 6.47
CA ASP A 53 -15.69 19.65 5.21
C ASP A 53 -15.09 18.83 4.06
N ALA A 54 -15.74 17.69 3.78
CA ALA A 54 -15.26 16.75 2.77
C ALA A 54 -15.34 17.30 1.35
N ASP A 55 -16.42 18.00 1.03
CA ASP A 55 -16.61 18.58 -0.30
C ASP A 55 -15.53 19.62 -0.59
N ALA A 56 -15.26 20.55 0.35
CA ALA A 56 -14.23 21.56 0.18
C ALA A 56 -12.82 20.96 0.07
N PHE A 57 -12.52 19.94 0.86
CA PHE A 57 -11.22 19.27 0.81
C PHE A 57 -11.00 18.56 -0.53
N PHE A 58 -11.92 17.70 -0.98
CA PHE A 58 -11.73 16.99 -2.25
C PHE A 58 -11.75 17.93 -3.46
N ALA A 59 -12.52 19.02 -3.40
CA ALA A 59 -12.49 20.08 -4.41
C ALA A 59 -11.17 20.87 -4.43
N SER A 60 -10.42 20.88 -3.32
CA SER A 60 -9.12 21.56 -3.22
C SER A 60 -7.95 20.74 -3.78
N LEU A 61 -8.16 19.46 -4.09
CA LEU A 61 -7.12 18.59 -4.61
C LEU A 61 -6.81 18.91 -6.07
N SER A 62 -5.53 18.88 -6.43
CA SER A 62 -5.12 19.06 -7.83
C SER A 62 -5.30 17.77 -8.62
N VAL A 63 -5.52 17.89 -9.94
CA VAL A 63 -5.62 16.74 -10.86
C VAL A 63 -4.38 15.84 -10.77
N TRP A 64 -3.18 16.40 -10.64
CA TRP A 64 -1.95 15.61 -10.53
C TRP A 64 -1.88 14.80 -9.25
N GLN A 65 -2.40 15.37 -8.17
CA GLN A 65 -2.48 14.69 -6.89
C GLN A 65 -3.48 13.54 -6.94
N GLU A 66 -4.65 13.74 -7.54
CA GLU A 66 -5.64 12.68 -7.77
C GLU A 66 -5.05 11.54 -8.61
N VAL A 67 -4.37 11.88 -9.72
CA VAL A 67 -3.71 10.88 -10.56
C VAL A 67 -2.67 10.08 -9.77
N ALA A 68 -1.85 10.75 -8.95
CA ALA A 68 -0.86 10.08 -8.11
C ALA A 68 -1.53 9.15 -7.08
N PHE A 69 -2.55 9.63 -6.37
CA PHE A 69 -3.29 8.87 -5.37
C PHE A 69 -3.96 7.63 -5.98
N PHE A 70 -4.80 7.78 -7.01
CA PHE A 70 -5.50 6.65 -7.63
C PHE A 70 -4.54 5.65 -8.29
N SER A 71 -3.45 6.13 -8.91
CA SER A 71 -2.41 5.25 -9.45
C SER A 71 -1.72 4.46 -8.34
N SER A 72 -1.42 5.10 -7.21
CA SER A 72 -0.85 4.41 -6.04
C SER A 72 -1.80 3.35 -5.49
N THR A 73 -3.10 3.65 -5.39
CA THR A 73 -4.13 2.70 -4.93
C THR A 73 -4.23 1.48 -5.84
N ALA A 74 -4.26 1.69 -7.16
CA ALA A 74 -4.28 0.61 -8.13
C ALA A 74 -3.02 -0.26 -8.03
N LEU A 75 -1.84 0.35 -7.91
CA LEU A 75 -0.58 -0.39 -7.78
C LEU A 75 -0.48 -1.13 -6.45
N ALA A 76 -1.01 -0.60 -5.34
CA ALA A 76 -1.09 -1.32 -4.07
C ALA A 76 -1.92 -2.60 -4.18
N MET A 77 -3.06 -2.54 -4.88
CA MET A 77 -3.88 -3.72 -5.19
C MET A 77 -3.12 -4.74 -6.06
N VAL A 78 -2.37 -4.27 -7.06
CA VAL A 78 -1.51 -5.12 -7.89
C VAL A 78 -0.39 -5.75 -7.06
N SER A 79 0.26 -5.00 -6.18
CA SER A 79 1.28 -5.52 -5.25
C SER A 79 0.71 -6.60 -4.34
N PHE A 80 -0.49 -6.41 -3.81
CA PHE A 80 -1.21 -7.43 -3.03
C PHE A 80 -1.41 -8.71 -3.83
N TRP A 81 -1.91 -8.60 -5.06
CA TRP A 81 -2.08 -9.74 -5.95
C TRP A 81 -0.75 -10.44 -6.28
N LEU A 82 0.31 -9.67 -6.56
CA LEU A 82 1.64 -10.20 -6.84
C LEU A 82 2.23 -10.93 -5.63
N HIS A 83 1.95 -10.49 -4.40
CA HIS A 83 2.33 -11.19 -3.18
C HIS A 83 1.70 -12.58 -3.11
N LEU A 84 0.39 -12.65 -3.34
CA LEU A 84 -0.36 -13.92 -3.37
C LEU A 84 0.17 -14.86 -4.46
N LYS A 85 0.56 -14.31 -5.60
CA LYS A 85 1.19 -15.06 -6.70
C LYS A 85 2.67 -15.37 -6.45
N ARG A 86 3.26 -14.90 -5.36
CA ARG A 86 4.70 -14.96 -5.07
C ARG A 86 5.52 -14.51 -6.27
N SER A 87 5.12 -13.42 -6.90
CA SER A 87 5.82 -12.86 -8.05
C SER A 87 6.88 -11.88 -7.58
N ALA A 88 8.07 -12.02 -8.16
CA ALA A 88 9.18 -11.09 -8.01
C ALA A 88 8.77 -9.63 -8.34
N LEU A 89 7.85 -9.43 -9.28
CA LEU A 89 7.41 -8.10 -9.68
C LEU A 89 6.75 -7.30 -8.55
N ILE A 90 6.42 -7.92 -7.40
CA ILE A 90 5.88 -7.20 -6.25
C ILE A 90 6.76 -6.04 -5.80
N ILE A 91 8.10 -6.21 -5.78
CA ILE A 91 9.01 -5.18 -5.28
C ILE A 91 9.00 -3.94 -6.15
N PRO A 92 9.29 -4.01 -7.48
CA PRO A 92 9.26 -2.81 -8.31
C PRO A 92 7.87 -2.17 -8.36
N VAL A 93 6.78 -2.95 -8.40
CA VAL A 93 5.41 -2.41 -8.38
C VAL A 93 5.11 -1.70 -7.06
N PHE A 94 5.51 -2.29 -5.93
CA PHE A 94 5.33 -1.69 -4.61
C PHE A 94 6.16 -0.40 -4.45
N LEU A 95 7.38 -0.35 -4.99
CA LEU A 95 8.19 0.86 -4.96
C LEU A 95 7.54 2.01 -5.74
N VAL A 96 7.01 1.75 -6.94
CA VAL A 96 6.29 2.78 -7.71
C VAL A 96 5.04 3.23 -6.95
N SER A 97 4.27 2.29 -6.40
CA SER A 97 3.12 2.58 -5.53
C SER A 97 3.51 3.47 -4.35
N TYR A 98 4.61 3.14 -3.68
CA TYR A 98 5.14 3.88 -2.54
C TYR A 98 5.51 5.32 -2.93
N PHE A 99 6.25 5.52 -4.02
CA PHE A 99 6.65 6.86 -4.45
C PHE A 99 5.45 7.73 -4.83
N LEU A 100 4.46 7.19 -5.54
CA LEU A 100 3.25 7.91 -5.88
C LEU A 100 2.45 8.29 -4.64
N TYR A 101 2.30 7.36 -3.69
CA TYR A 101 1.64 7.63 -2.41
C TYR A 101 2.38 8.73 -1.64
N ARG A 102 3.72 8.72 -1.63
CA ARG A 102 4.54 9.74 -0.95
C ARG A 102 4.46 11.10 -1.62
N LEU A 103 4.34 11.12 -2.94
CA LEU A 103 4.14 12.35 -3.70
C LEU A 103 2.79 12.99 -3.38
N ASP A 104 1.70 12.21 -3.41
CA ASP A 104 0.37 12.65 -2.96
C ASP A 104 0.40 13.14 -1.50
N SER A 105 0.99 12.34 -0.62
CA SER A 105 1.17 12.67 0.80
C SER A 105 1.86 14.02 1.00
N PHE A 106 2.92 14.29 0.23
CA PHE A 106 3.64 15.55 0.29
C PHE A 106 2.75 16.73 -0.12
N PHE A 107 1.98 16.60 -1.20
CA PHE A 107 1.03 17.64 -1.60
C PHE A 107 -0.06 17.87 -0.55
N LEU A 108 -0.56 16.82 0.10
CA LEU A 108 -1.51 16.94 1.21
C LEU A 108 -0.94 17.72 2.39
N THR A 109 0.34 17.58 2.73
CA THR A 109 0.95 18.38 3.82
C THR A 109 0.98 19.88 3.54
N LEU A 110 0.90 20.27 2.26
CA LEU A 110 0.83 21.67 1.82
C LEU A 110 -0.61 22.20 1.78
N ASN A 111 -1.61 21.37 2.07
CA ASN A 111 -3.02 21.72 2.03
C ASN A 111 -3.54 22.03 3.45
N ASP A 112 -4.02 23.25 3.67
CA ASP A 112 -4.48 23.70 4.99
C ASP A 112 -5.72 22.95 5.50
N LEU A 113 -6.63 22.55 4.60
CA LEU A 113 -7.80 21.74 4.96
C LEU A 113 -7.35 20.36 5.45
N PHE A 114 -6.35 19.76 4.81
CA PHE A 114 -5.78 18.49 5.26
C PHE A 114 -5.14 18.60 6.64
N ASN A 115 -4.35 19.66 6.88
CA ASN A 115 -3.69 19.88 8.16
C ASN A 115 -4.69 20.06 9.31
N GLY A 116 -5.84 20.70 9.04
CA GLY A 116 -6.95 20.83 9.99
C GLY A 116 -7.61 19.51 10.42
N ILE A 117 -7.41 18.41 9.67
CA ILE A 117 -8.00 17.09 9.93
C ILE A 117 -7.02 16.17 10.72
N GLY A 118 -5.86 16.70 11.15
CA GLY A 118 -4.83 15.91 11.84
C GLY A 118 -3.83 15.25 10.87
N GLY A 119 -3.53 15.93 9.77
CA GLY A 119 -2.77 15.38 8.64
C GLY A 119 -1.41 14.75 8.99
N PHE A 120 -0.67 15.29 9.97
CA PHE A 120 0.64 14.75 10.34
C PHE A 120 0.56 13.41 11.12
N GLU A 121 -0.48 13.26 11.94
CA GLU A 121 -0.70 12.08 12.78
C GLU A 121 -1.15 10.86 11.95
N THR A 122 -1.81 11.11 10.81
CA THR A 122 -2.20 10.07 9.85
C THR A 122 -1.03 9.61 8.96
N PHE A 123 0.00 10.45 8.74
CA PHE A 123 1.14 10.10 7.87
C PHE A 123 2.18 9.18 8.51
N THR A 124 2.51 9.43 9.77
CA THR A 124 3.63 8.75 10.45
C THR A 124 3.40 7.23 10.55
N PRO A 125 2.22 6.73 10.98
CA PRO A 125 1.96 5.30 11.04
C PRO A 125 2.05 4.62 9.67
N MET A 126 1.57 5.29 8.61
CA MET A 126 1.61 4.72 7.26
C MET A 126 3.04 4.67 6.70
N LEU A 127 3.88 5.64 7.04
CA LEU A 127 5.30 5.59 6.68
C LEU A 127 6.00 4.40 7.34
N VAL A 128 5.81 4.23 8.65
CA VAL A 128 6.38 3.10 9.39
C VAL A 128 5.91 1.77 8.80
N LEU A 129 4.61 1.66 8.49
CA LEU A 129 4.02 0.47 7.89
C LEU A 129 4.65 0.15 6.52
N GLN A 130 4.78 1.15 5.63
CA GLN A 130 5.35 0.96 4.30
C GLN A 130 6.83 0.59 4.34
N LEU A 131 7.61 1.18 5.25
CA LEU A 131 9.02 0.83 5.44
C LEU A 131 9.19 -0.58 6.01
N ALA A 132 8.38 -0.96 7.00
CA ALA A 132 8.37 -2.32 7.55
C ALA A 132 7.98 -3.36 6.49
N LEU A 133 7.00 -3.03 5.65
CA LEU A 133 6.59 -3.87 4.53
C LEU A 133 7.71 -4.00 3.49
N LEU A 134 8.36 -2.90 3.10
CA LEU A 134 9.47 -2.92 2.16
C LEU A 134 10.62 -3.81 2.67
N LEU A 135 11.00 -3.65 3.93
CA LEU A 135 12.02 -4.48 4.56
C LEU A 135 11.64 -5.96 4.54
N ALA A 136 10.41 -6.29 4.91
CA ALA A 136 9.92 -7.67 4.89
C ALA A 136 9.94 -8.26 3.46
N LEU A 137 9.56 -7.49 2.44
CA LEU A 137 9.63 -7.91 1.04
C LEU A 137 11.08 -8.13 0.57
N MET A 138 12.01 -7.26 0.94
CA MET A 138 13.43 -7.41 0.61
C MET A 138 14.04 -8.66 1.26
N LEU A 139 13.71 -8.93 2.52
CA LEU A 139 14.15 -10.15 3.22
C LEU A 139 13.59 -11.42 2.56
N LEU A 140 12.29 -11.42 2.21
CA LEU A 140 11.69 -12.55 1.48
C LEU A 140 12.34 -12.76 0.10
N TRP A 141 12.69 -11.68 -0.59
CA TRP A 141 13.40 -11.75 -1.86
C TRP A 141 14.80 -12.36 -1.71
N GLY A 142 15.58 -11.90 -0.72
CA GLY A 142 16.92 -12.45 -0.45
C GLY A 142 16.89 -13.95 -0.15
N GLU A 143 15.82 -14.44 0.46
CA GLU A 143 15.59 -15.86 0.74
C GLU A 143 15.08 -16.66 -0.48
N GLY A 144 14.83 -16.01 -1.62
CA GLY A 144 14.29 -16.64 -2.83
C GLY A 144 12.79 -16.96 -2.75
N TYR A 145 12.03 -16.36 -1.83
CA TYR A 145 10.61 -16.66 -1.63
C TYR A 145 9.74 -16.43 -2.89
N PHE A 146 10.11 -15.43 -3.70
CA PHE A 146 9.40 -15.05 -4.92
C PHE A 146 9.86 -15.81 -6.17
N ASP A 147 10.84 -16.70 -6.05
CA ASP A 147 11.21 -17.61 -7.12
C ASP A 147 10.46 -18.95 -6.92
N ARG A 148 9.48 -19.18 -7.79
CA ARG A 148 8.66 -20.40 -7.76
C ARG A 148 9.47 -21.66 -8.03
N SER A 149 10.64 -21.54 -8.67
CA SER A 149 11.51 -22.69 -8.94
C SER A 149 12.23 -23.18 -7.68
N THR A 150 12.44 -22.29 -6.70
CA THR A 150 13.21 -22.58 -5.47
C THR A 150 12.45 -23.47 -4.49
N PHE A 151 11.11 -23.43 -4.51
CA PHE A 151 10.23 -24.14 -3.59
C PHE A 151 9.24 -25.04 -4.34
N ARG A 152 9.72 -26.14 -4.94
CA ARG A 152 8.81 -27.23 -5.34
C ARG A 152 8.25 -27.88 -4.08
N ARG A 153 6.92 -27.94 -3.98
CA ARG A 153 6.24 -28.73 -2.95
C ARG A 153 6.72 -30.18 -3.08
N GLN A 154 7.36 -30.69 -2.03
CA GLN A 154 7.37 -32.14 -1.81
C GLN A 154 5.91 -32.49 -1.49
N SER A 155 5.19 -32.97 -2.51
CA SER A 155 3.86 -33.56 -2.38
C SER A 155 3.98 -35.01 -1.94
#